data_AF-A0A2G3AER9-F1
#
_entry.id   AF-A0A2G3AER9-F1
#
_cell.length_a   1.000
_cell.length_b   1.000
_cell.length_c   1.000
_cell.angle_alpha   90.00
_cell.angle_beta   90.00
_cell.angle_gamma   90.00
#
_symmetry.space_group_name_H-M   'P 1'
#
loop_
_entity.id
_entity.type
_entity.pdbx_description
1 polymer ?
#
loop_
_entity_poly.entity_id
_entity_poly.type
_entity_poly.pdbx_seq_one_letter_code
_entity_poly.pdbx_strand_id
1 'polypeptide(L)'
;LIESKEACTVAFSKRKKGLDEKAKEYSNLTGADVGFILFTQAGKPHSYGSPSIEKVIDKFHELKQNDSQQNHTNMSKTNAFEAFEDLRK
;
A
#
# COMPACT_ATOMS: atom_id res chain seq x y z
N LEU A 1 -15.92 -2.23 -14.77
CA LEU A 1 -16.18 -2.53 -13.34
C LEU A 1 -16.78 -3.94 -13.27
N ILE A 2 -16.53 -4.73 -12.21
CA ILE A 2 -17.25 -6.01 -12.05
C ILE A 2 -18.62 -5.70 -11.45
N GLU A 3 -19.69 -6.03 -12.17
CA GLU A 3 -21.05 -5.62 -11.78
C GLU A 3 -21.65 -6.51 -10.69
N SER A 4 -21.45 -7.83 -10.76
CA SER A 4 -21.92 -8.75 -9.72
C SER A 4 -21.03 -8.65 -8.47
N LYS A 5 -21.68 -8.53 -7.31
CA LYS A 5 -21.03 -8.47 -6.00
C LYS A 5 -20.27 -9.76 -5.68
N GLU A 6 -20.83 -10.91 -6.02
CA GLU A 6 -20.22 -12.24 -5.84
C GLU A 6 -19.00 -12.38 -6.74
N ALA A 7 -19.13 -12.04 -8.03
CA ALA A 7 -18.02 -12.05 -8.97
C ALA A 7 -16.90 -11.08 -8.55
N CYS A 8 -17.26 -9.90 -8.03
CA CYS A 8 -16.31 -8.91 -7.52
C CYS A 8 -15.53 -9.46 -6.33
N THR A 9 -16.21 -10.13 -5.40
CA THR A 9 -15.60 -10.75 -4.21
C THR A 9 -14.63 -11.87 -4.58
N VAL A 10 -15.02 -12.73 -5.52
CA VAL A 10 -14.16 -13.82 -6.03
C VAL A 10 -12.95 -13.24 -6.76
N ALA A 11 -13.15 -12.25 -7.63
CA ALA A 11 -12.08 -11.62 -8.37
C ALA A 11 -11.09 -10.88 -7.44
N PHE A 12 -11.60 -10.16 -6.43
CA PHE A 12 -10.76 -9.53 -5.40
C PHE A 12 -9.88 -10.57 -4.71
N SER A 13 -10.48 -11.67 -4.23
CA SER A 13 -9.75 -12.72 -3.51
C SER A 13 -8.65 -13.34 -4.37
N LYS A 14 -8.94 -13.66 -5.64
CA LYS A 14 -7.96 -14.22 -6.59
C LYS A 14 -6.85 -13.23 -6.94
N ARG A 15 -7.20 -11.98 -7.26
CA ARG A 15 -6.22 -10.94 -7.60
C ARG A 15 -5.33 -10.56 -6.43
N LYS A 16 -5.90 -10.45 -5.23
CA LYS A 16 -5.14 -10.20 -4.00
C LYS A 16 -4.11 -11.29 -3.77
N LYS A 17 -4.51 -12.56 -3.85
CA LYS A 17 -3.59 -13.70 -3.70
C LYS A 17 -2.44 -13.64 -4.72
N GLY A 18 -2.76 -13.42 -5.99
CA GLY A 18 -1.72 -13.29 -7.03
C GLY A 18 -0.78 -12.10 -6.81
N LEU A 19 -1.30 -10.99 -6.30
CA LEU A 19 -0.50 -9.82 -5.94
C LEU A 19 0.43 -10.10 -4.75
N ASP A 20 -0.07 -10.75 -3.68
CA ASP A 20 0.73 -11.17 -2.52
C ASP A 20 1.89 -12.07 -2.97
N GLU A 21 1.62 -13.05 -3.84
CA GLU A 21 2.63 -13.99 -4.37
C GLU A 21 3.71 -13.26 -5.18
N LYS A 22 3.31 -12.32 -6.06
CA LYS A 22 4.24 -11.55 -6.88
C LYS A 22 5.07 -10.56 -6.06
N ALA A 23 4.47 -9.90 -5.07
CA ALA A 23 5.17 -9.01 -4.17
C ALA A 23 6.22 -9.77 -3.34
N LYS A 24 5.87 -10.97 -2.86
CA LYS A 24 6.80 -11.85 -2.15
C LYS A 24 7.96 -12.31 -3.02
N GLU A 25 7.68 -12.78 -4.23
CA GLU A 25 8.70 -13.19 -5.19
C GLU A 25 9.67 -12.04 -5.49
N TYR A 26 9.14 -10.84 -5.75
CA TYR A 26 9.93 -9.66 -6.03
C TYR A 26 10.79 -9.22 -4.84
N SER A 27 10.23 -9.17 -3.63
CA SER A 27 10.95 -8.82 -2.40
C SER A 27 12.08 -9.83 -2.13
N ASN A 28 11.83 -11.13 -2.32
CA ASN A 28 12.85 -12.16 -2.17
C ASN A 28 13.98 -12.05 -3.20
N LEU A 29 13.65 -11.74 -4.46
CA LEU A 29 14.63 -11.64 -5.55
C LEU A 29 15.54 -10.43 -5.40
N THR A 30 14.99 -9.31 -4.94
CA THR A 30 15.67 -8.01 -4.94
C THR A 30 16.16 -7.58 -3.56
N GLY A 31 15.63 -8.17 -2.49
CA GLY A 31 15.80 -7.66 -1.13
C GLY A 31 15.07 -6.34 -0.88
N ALA A 32 14.19 -5.90 -1.79
CA ALA A 32 13.44 -4.67 -1.61
C ALA A 32 12.33 -4.83 -0.56
N ASP A 33 12.12 -3.76 0.21
CA ASP A 33 10.95 -3.64 1.07
C ASP A 33 9.74 -3.28 0.20
N VAL A 34 8.69 -4.10 0.29
CA VAL A 34 7.49 -3.97 -0.57
C VAL A 34 6.26 -3.95 0.30
N GLY A 35 5.35 -3.01 0.08
CA GLY A 35 4.07 -2.97 0.79
C GLY A 35 2.95 -2.32 0.00
N PHE A 36 1.71 -2.72 0.28
CA PHE A 36 0.51 -2.12 -0.29
C PHE A 36 -0.69 -2.25 0.66
N ILE A 37 -1.68 -1.37 0.46
CA ILE A 37 -2.97 -1.36 1.18
C ILE A 37 -4.09 -1.33 0.14
N LEU A 38 -5.07 -2.23 0.28
CA LEU A 38 -6.23 -2.36 -0.58
C LEU A 38 -7.49 -2.07 0.22
N PHE A 39 -8.30 -1.12 -0.25
CA PHE A 39 -9.64 -0.87 0.29
C PHE A 39 -10.67 -1.61 -0.54
N THR A 40 -11.52 -2.38 0.14
CA THR A 40 -12.65 -3.06 -0.50
C THR A 40 -13.89 -2.18 -0.42
N GLN A 41 -14.87 -2.45 -1.28
CA GLN A 41 -16.19 -1.81 -1.17
C GLN A 41 -16.89 -2.07 0.18
N ALA A 42 -16.46 -3.10 0.91
CA ALA A 42 -16.94 -3.38 2.26
C ALA A 42 -16.28 -2.49 3.34
N GLY A 43 -15.39 -1.56 2.96
CA GLY A 43 -14.69 -0.65 3.88
C GLY A 43 -13.59 -1.30 4.71
N LYS A 44 -13.40 -2.63 4.62
CA LYS A 44 -12.33 -3.32 5.34
C LYS A 44 -11.02 -3.21 4.55
N PRO A 45 -9.96 -2.60 5.14
CA PRO A 45 -8.65 -2.57 4.51
C PRO A 45 -7.97 -3.94 4.60
N HIS A 46 -7.18 -4.25 3.56
CA HIS A 46 -6.27 -5.38 3.52
C HIS A 46 -4.87 -4.86 3.22
N SER A 47 -3.87 -5.32 3.95
CA SER A 47 -2.48 -4.92 3.73
C SER A 47 -1.58 -6.13 3.46
N TYR A 48 -0.47 -5.85 2.79
CA TYR A 48 0.66 -6.74 2.64
C TYR A 48 1.93 -5.92 2.87
N GLY A 49 2.91 -6.53 3.53
CA GLY A 49 4.25 -5.95 3.64
C GLY A 49 5.31 -7.04 3.77
N SER A 50 6.44 -6.81 3.14
CA SER A 50 7.68 -7.59 3.30
C SER A 50 8.78 -6.59 3.66
N PRO A 51 9.34 -6.64 4.88
CA PRO A 51 9.18 -7.67 5.92
C PRO A 51 7.87 -7.60 6.75
N SER A 52 7.28 -6.43 6.91
CA SER A 52 5.91 -6.23 7.45
C SER A 52 5.39 -4.88 6.97
N ILE A 53 4.07 -4.64 7.01
CA ILE A 53 3.52 -3.37 6.54
C ILE A 53 3.96 -2.20 7.43
N GLU A 54 4.06 -2.43 8.74
CA GLU A 54 4.51 -1.45 9.72
C GLU A 54 5.94 -0.99 9.41
N LYS A 55 6.86 -1.94 9.19
CA LYS A 55 8.26 -1.64 8.84
C LYS A 55 8.40 -0.87 7.53
N VAL A 56 7.58 -1.21 6.53
CA VAL A 56 7.56 -0.50 5.25
C VAL A 56 7.09 0.95 5.45
N ILE A 57 6.06 1.17 6.26
CA ILE A 57 5.54 2.50 6.59
C ILE A 57 6.58 3.31 7.38
N ASP A 58 7.21 2.72 8.40
CA ASP A 58 8.22 3.39 9.23
C ASP A 58 9.39 3.86 8.36
N LYS A 59 9.93 2.99 7.52
CA LYS A 59 11.00 3.34 6.57
C LYS A 59 10.58 4.44 5.60
N PHE A 60 9.33 4.42 5.12
CA PHE A 60 8.82 5.49 4.26
C PHE A 60 8.80 6.84 5.00
N HIS A 61 8.37 6.87 6.26
CA HIS A 61 8.38 8.09 7.08
C HIS A 61 9.81 8.60 7.34
N GLU A 62 10.75 7.71 7.67
CA GLU A 62 12.16 8.06 7.86
C GLU A 62 12.76 8.70 6.60
N LEU A 63 12.51 8.13 5.42
CA LEU A 63 12.98 8.70 4.14
C LEU A 63 12.38 10.09 3.90
N LYS A 64 11.09 10.29 4.20
CA LYS A 64 10.44 11.60 4.05
C LYS A 64 10.97 12.66 5.02
N GLN A 65 11.27 12.27 6.26
CA GLN A 65 11.87 13.18 7.23
C GLN A 65 13.26 13.63 6.77
N ASN A 66 14.09 12.69 6.29
CA ASN A 66 15.42 12.99 5.77
C ASN A 66 15.38 13.91 4.54
N ASP A 67 14.42 13.71 3.62
CA ASP A 67 14.20 14.60 2.47
C ASP A 67 13.82 16.02 2.89
N SER A 68 13.00 16.16 3.94
CA SER A 68 12.53 17.45 4.45
C SER A 68 13.60 18.24 5.21
N GLN A 69 14.56 17.55 5.84
CA GLN A 69 15.70 18.21 6.49
C GLN A 69 16.76 18.69 5.49
N GLN A 70 16.82 18.08 4.30
CA GLN A 70 17.71 18.51 3.22
C GLN A 70 17.13 19.65 2.38
N ASN A 71 15.81 19.90 2.42
CA ASN A 71 15.13 20.91 1.60
C ASN A 71 14.25 21.83 2.45
N HIS A 72 14.78 22.99 2.80
CA HIS A 72 14.01 24.14 3.28
C HIS A 72 13.18 24.74 2.14
N THR A 73 12.18 24.03 1.62
CA THR A 73 11.07 24.60 0.84
C THR A 73 9.82 23.73 0.96
N ASN A 74 8.74 24.35 1.42
CA ASN A 74 7.39 23.81 1.50
C ASN A 74 6.98 23.09 0.21
N MET A 75 6.73 21.78 0.25
CA MET A 75 5.94 21.12 -0.79
C MET A 75 5.23 19.87 -0.24
N SER A 76 3.95 20.08 0.04
CA SER A 76 2.84 19.12 -0.01
C SER A 76 2.99 17.78 0.71
N LYS A 77 2.16 17.63 1.76
CA LYS A 77 1.53 16.35 2.10
C LYS A 77 1.25 15.59 0.82
N THR A 78 1.99 14.50 0.63
CA THR A 78 1.99 13.77 -0.62
C THR A 78 0.61 13.15 -0.77
N ASN A 79 -0.21 13.70 -1.67
CA ASN A 79 -1.43 13.18 -2.32
C ASN A 79 -1.79 11.69 -2.09
N ALA A 80 -0.83 10.78 -2.04
CA ALA A 80 -1.08 9.38 -1.66
C ALA A 80 -1.63 9.25 -0.22
N PHE A 81 -1.05 9.92 0.78
CA PHE A 81 -1.48 9.82 2.18
C PHE A 81 -2.82 10.52 2.44
N GLU A 82 -3.08 11.66 1.79
CA GLU A 82 -4.42 12.27 1.81
C GLU A 82 -5.45 11.36 1.15
N ALA A 83 -5.12 10.70 0.02
CA ALA A 83 -6.00 9.70 -0.57
C ALA A 83 -6.24 8.51 0.37
N PHE A 84 -5.21 8.04 1.09
CA PHE A 84 -5.36 6.97 2.11
C PHE A 84 -6.27 7.39 3.28
N GLU A 85 -6.19 8.64 3.73
CA GLU A 85 -7.00 9.17 4.84
C GLU A 85 -8.43 9.53 4.42
N ASP A 86 -8.65 10.03 3.19
CA ASP A 86 -9.98 10.30 2.65
C ASP A 86 -10.75 9.01 2.33
N LEU A 87 -10.05 7.92 1.99
CA LEU A 87 -10.64 6.57 1.88
C LEU A 87 -11.07 5.98 3.23
N ARG A 88 -10.69 6.59 4.36
CA ARG A 88 -11.06 6.15 5.72
C ARG A 88 -12.31 6.87 6.28
N LYS A 89 -12.79 7.93 5.62
CA LYS A 89 -14.04 8.64 5.98
C LYS A 89 -15.24 8.02 5.26
#